data_AF-A0A377DKY1-F1
#
_entry.id   AF-A0A377DKY1-F1
#
_cell.length_a   1.000
_cell.length_b   1.000
_cell.length_c   1.000
_cell.angle_alpha   90.00
_cell.angle_beta   90.00
_cell.angle_gamma   90.00
#
_symmetry.space_group_name_H-M   'P 1'
#
loop_
_entity.id
_entity.type
_entity.pdbx_description
1 polymer ?
#
loop_
_entity_poly.entity_id
_entity_poly.type
_entity_poly.pdbx_seq_one_letter_code
_entity_poly.pdbx_strand_id
1 'polypeptide(L)'
;MKYSLGPVLWYWPKETLEEFYQQAATSSADVIYLGEAVCSKRRATKVGDWLEMAKSLAGSGKQIVLSTLALVQASSELGELKRYVEKR
;
A
#
# COMPACT_ATOMS: atom_id res chain seq x y z
N MET A 1 13.73 -4.85 -18.96
CA MET A 1 13.41 -3.63 -18.18
C MET A 1 12.49 -4.05 -17.05
N LYS A 2 12.65 -3.54 -15.82
CA LYS A 2 11.79 -3.88 -14.67
C LYS A 2 10.79 -2.75 -14.41
N TYR A 3 9.51 -2.96 -14.73
CA TYR A 3 8.48 -1.93 -14.60
C TYR A 3 7.89 -1.92 -13.19
N SER A 4 7.61 -0.72 -12.69
CA SER A 4 7.06 -0.52 -11.34
C SER A 4 5.79 0.32 -11.39
N LEU A 5 4.76 -0.12 -10.68
CA LEU A 5 3.55 0.65 -10.43
C LEU A 5 3.66 1.33 -9.06
N GLY A 6 3.61 2.66 -9.03
CA GLY A 6 3.65 3.45 -7.79
C GLY A 6 2.35 3.34 -6.97
N PRO A 7 2.38 3.76 -5.69
CA PRO A 7 1.18 3.78 -4.85
C PRO A 7 0.21 4.87 -5.34
N VAL A 8 -1.09 4.67 -5.09
CA VAL A 8 -2.12 5.67 -5.39
C VAL A 8 -1.92 6.92 -4.53
N LEU A 9 -1.84 8.09 -5.17
CA LEU A 9 -1.57 9.39 -4.51
C LEU A 9 -2.84 10.23 -4.25
N TRP A 10 -4.02 9.67 -4.52
CA TRP A 10 -5.31 10.32 -4.35
C TRP A 10 -6.17 9.57 -3.35
N TYR A 11 -7.15 10.27 -2.78
CA TYR A 11 -8.16 9.62 -1.96
C TYR A 11 -9.06 8.77 -2.85
N TRP A 12 -9.03 7.46 -2.62
CA TRP A 12 -10.00 6.51 -3.15
C TRP A 12 -10.66 5.73 -2.00
N PRO A 13 -11.95 5.38 -2.12
CA PRO A 13 -12.59 4.39 -1.26
C PRO A 13 -11.80 3.07 -1.27
N LYS A 14 -11.94 2.29 -0.18
CA LYS A 14 -11.20 1.03 -0.01
C LYS A 14 -11.48 0.05 -1.15
N GLU A 15 -12.74 -0.04 -1.57
CA GLU A 15 -13.22 -0.95 -2.61
C GLU A 15 -12.57 -0.61 -3.96
N THR A 16 -12.47 0.67 -4.31
CA THR A 16 -11.80 1.12 -5.53
C THR A 16 -10.30 0.79 -5.52
N LEU A 17 -9.64 0.90 -4.36
CA LEU A 17 -8.24 0.50 -4.22
C LEU A 17 -8.08 -1.02 -4.40
N GLU A 18 -8.95 -1.82 -3.79
CA GLU A 18 -8.93 -3.27 -3.92
C GLU A 18 -9.09 -3.70 -5.39
N GLU A 19 -10.10 -3.17 -6.09
CA GLU A 19 -10.31 -3.44 -7.51
C GLU A 19 -9.10 -3.04 -8.37
N PHE A 20 -8.52 -1.87 -8.09
CA PHE A 20 -7.34 -1.38 -8.81
C PHE A 20 -6.14 -2.32 -8.62
N TYR A 21 -5.83 -2.73 -7.39
CA TYR A 21 -4.68 -3.60 -7.15
C TYR A 21 -4.90 -5.04 -7.63
N GLN A 22 -6.14 -5.52 -7.67
CA GLN A 22 -6.46 -6.79 -8.34
C GLN A 22 -6.17 -6.73 -9.84
N GLN A 23 -6.49 -5.61 -10.51
CA GLN A 23 -6.10 -5.40 -11.91
C GLN A 23 -4.58 -5.24 -12.04
N ALA A 24 -3.92 -4.54 -11.10
CA ALA A 24 -2.47 -4.41 -11.11
C ALA A 24 -1.77 -5.78 -10.99
N ALA A 25 -2.34 -6.72 -10.26
CA ALA A 25 -1.83 -8.09 -10.10
C ALA A 25 -1.76 -8.88 -11.42
N THR A 26 -2.49 -8.47 -12.46
CA THR A 26 -2.46 -9.11 -13.79
C THR A 26 -1.74 -8.25 -14.85
N SER A 27 -1.28 -7.05 -14.47
CA SER A 27 -0.56 -6.13 -15.35
C SER A 27 0.86 -6.61 -15.69
N SER A 28 1.54 -5.90 -16.60
CA SER A 28 2.94 -6.13 -16.93
C SER A 28 3.95 -5.56 -15.91
N ALA A 29 3.49 -4.97 -14.80
CA ALA A 29 4.38 -4.45 -13.77
C ALA A 29 5.04 -5.59 -12.98
N ASP A 30 6.34 -5.49 -12.75
CA ASP A 30 7.13 -6.44 -11.95
C ASP A 30 7.07 -6.11 -10.45
N VAL A 31 6.88 -4.82 -10.12
CA VAL A 31 6.79 -4.30 -8.75
C VAL A 31 5.50 -3.52 -8.58
N ILE A 32 4.78 -3.78 -7.49
CA ILE A 32 3.59 -3.02 -7.08
C ILE A 32 3.89 -2.38 -5.74
N TYR A 33 3.83 -1.06 -5.70
CA TYR A 33 3.86 -0.28 -4.47
C TYR A 33 2.44 0.01 -4.03
N LEU A 34 2.10 -0.30 -2.78
CA LEU A 34 0.77 -0.01 -2.21
C LEU A 34 0.88 0.53 -0.78
N GLY A 35 -0.07 1.35 -0.37
CA GLY A 35 -0.09 1.98 0.95
C GLY A 35 -0.41 3.47 0.89
N GLU A 36 -0.31 4.13 2.04
CA GLU A 36 -0.58 5.56 2.19
C GLU A 36 0.75 6.33 2.25
N ALA A 37 1.03 7.13 1.21
CA ALA A 37 2.27 7.90 1.09
C ALA A 37 2.12 9.41 1.34
N VAL A 38 0.88 9.92 1.38
CA VAL A 38 0.57 11.35 1.32
C VAL A 38 0.23 11.92 2.69
N CYS A 39 -0.86 11.45 3.32
CA CYS A 39 -1.35 12.04 4.57
C CYS A 39 -2.12 11.02 5.42
N SER A 40 -1.74 10.93 6.70
CA SER A 40 -2.37 10.07 7.70
C SER A 40 -3.87 10.31 7.89
N LYS A 41 -4.35 11.52 7.57
CA LYS A 41 -5.74 11.95 7.77
C LYS A 41 -6.66 11.71 6.57
N ARG A 42 -6.10 11.41 5.38
CA ARG A 42 -6.86 11.34 4.12
C ARG A 42 -6.95 9.92 3.57
N ARG A 43 -7.14 8.92 4.44
CA ARG A 43 -7.22 7.51 4.04
C ARG A 43 -8.56 6.88 4.42
N ALA A 44 -9.09 6.07 3.53
CA ALA A 44 -10.19 5.14 3.81
C ALA A 44 -9.70 3.80 4.37
N THR A 45 -8.46 3.42 4.04
CA THR A 45 -7.88 2.09 4.29
C THR A 45 -6.95 2.12 5.52
N LYS A 46 -7.14 1.20 6.48
CA LYS A 46 -6.29 1.11 7.68
C LYS A 46 -5.08 0.22 7.41
N VAL A 47 -4.07 0.29 8.29
CA VAL A 47 -2.87 -0.57 8.23
C VAL A 47 -3.21 -2.06 8.06
N GLY A 48 -4.21 -2.57 8.78
CA GLY A 48 -4.61 -3.97 8.70
C GLY A 48 -5.08 -4.36 7.29
N ASP A 49 -5.94 -3.53 6.71
CA ASP A 49 -6.45 -3.72 5.35
C ASP A 49 -5.32 -3.66 4.32
N TRP A 50 -4.36 -2.74 4.49
CA TRP A 50 -3.17 -2.67 3.62
C TRP A 50 -2.32 -3.93 3.69
N LEU A 51 -2.11 -4.48 4.88
CA LEU A 51 -1.35 -5.70 5.07
C LEU A 51 -2.08 -6.92 4.47
N GLU A 52 -3.39 -7.01 4.62
CA GLU A 52 -4.21 -8.07 4.03
C GLU A 52 -4.17 -8.01 2.50
N MET A 53 -4.31 -6.81 1.93
CA MET A 53 -4.20 -6.59 0.49
C MET A 53 -2.81 -6.97 -0.03
N ALA A 54 -1.74 -6.55 0.66
CA ALA A 54 -0.38 -6.89 0.28
C ALA A 54 -0.14 -8.41 0.31
N LYS A 55 -0.67 -9.11 1.32
CA LYS A 55 -0.60 -10.58 1.43
C LYS A 55 -1.34 -11.27 0.28
N SER A 56 -2.53 -10.78 -0.08
CA SER A 56 -3.30 -11.31 -1.21
C SER A 56 -2.54 -11.16 -2.53
N LEU A 57 -1.90 -10.00 -2.75
CA LEU A 57 -1.13 -9.72 -3.96
C LEU A 57 0.21 -10.46 -4.02
N ALA A 58 0.78 -10.86 -2.88
CA ALA A 58 2.08 -11.56 -2.84
C ALA A 58 2.07 -12.89 -3.62
N GLY A 59 0.90 -13.51 -3.80
CA GLY A 59 0.72 -14.70 -4.63
C GLY A 59 0.81 -14.46 -6.15
N SER A 60 0.83 -13.21 -6.62
CA SER A 60 0.83 -12.87 -8.05
C SER A 60 2.18 -13.05 -8.76
N GLY A 61 3.23 -13.43 -8.03
CA GLY A 61 4.60 -13.49 -8.56
C GLY A 61 5.26 -12.12 -8.73
N LYS A 62 4.60 -11.04 -8.31
CA LYS A 62 5.12 -9.67 -8.32
C LYS A 62 5.82 -9.33 -7.02
N GLN A 63 6.79 -8.42 -7.08
CA GLN A 63 7.36 -7.84 -5.88
C GLN A 63 6.37 -6.82 -5.29
N ILE A 64 5.81 -7.13 -4.14
CA ILE A 64 4.88 -6.25 -3.42
C ILE A 64 5.66 -5.41 -2.40
N VAL A 65 5.54 -4.09 -2.48
CA VAL A 65 6.24 -3.14 -1.60
C VAL A 65 5.23 -2.26 -0.88
N LEU A 66 5.26 -2.28 0.45
CA LEU A 66 4.42 -1.42 1.27
C LEU A 66 5.03 -0.01 1.37
N SER A 67 4.32 0.95 0.81
CA SER A 67 4.58 2.38 0.94
C SER A 67 3.97 2.93 2.22
N THR A 68 4.65 3.86 2.86
CA THR A 68 4.21 4.55 4.06
C THR A 68 4.40 6.06 3.90
N LEU A 69 3.96 6.85 4.88
CA LEU A 69 3.99 8.31 4.81
C LEU A 69 5.38 8.81 4.42
N ALA A 70 5.45 9.60 3.35
CA ALA A 70 6.70 10.21 2.91
C ALA A 70 7.30 11.17 3.96
N LEU A 71 6.45 11.76 4.79
CA LEU A 71 6.84 12.63 5.90
C LEU A 71 6.04 12.26 7.15
N VAL A 72 6.75 11.84 8.20
CA VAL A 72 6.19 11.55 9.53
C VAL A 72 6.43 12.77 10.42
N GLN A 73 5.35 13.38 10.93
CA GLN A 73 5.40 14.63 11.70
C GLN A 73 4.84 14.48 13.12
N ALA A 74 4.08 13.41 13.39
CA ALA A 74 3.49 13.17 14.70
C ALA A 74 3.91 11.81 15.29
N SER A 75 3.94 11.73 16.63
CA SER A 75 4.21 10.47 17.35
C SER A 75 3.16 9.39 17.03
N SER A 76 1.92 9.77 16.77
CA SER A 76 0.85 8.86 16.33
C SER A 76 1.17 8.23 14.97
N GLU A 77 1.72 8.98 14.04
CA GLU A 77 2.12 8.49 12.71
C GLU A 77 3.32 7.53 12.81
N LEU A 78 4.29 7.84 13.67
CA LEU A 78 5.39 6.92 13.96
C LEU A 78 4.90 5.62 14.59
N GLY A 79 3.97 5.70 15.55
CA GLY A 79 3.35 4.54 16.16
C GLY A 79 2.63 3.66 15.14
N GLU A 80 2.04 4.27 14.12
CA GLU A 80 1.42 3.52 13.02
C GLU A 80 2.44 2.87 12.09
N LEU A 81 3.51 3.58 11.73
CA LEU A 81 4.61 3.04 10.91
C LEU A 81 5.20 1.77 11.55
N LYS A 82 5.40 1.76 12.87
CA LYS A 82 5.88 0.58 13.61
C LYS A 82 5.01 -0.67 13.37
N ARG A 83 3.69 -0.49 13.23
CA ARG A 83 2.76 -1.61 12.99
C ARG A 83 2.98 -2.30 11.65
N TYR A 84 3.54 -1.60 10.65
CA TYR A 84 3.91 -2.21 9.36
C TYR A 84 5.14 -3.11 9.46
N VAL A 85 6.03 -2.86 10.43
CA VAL A 85 7.31 -3.58 10.57
C VAL A 85 7.25 -4.68 11.62
N GLU A 86 6.51 -4.43 12.71
CA GLU A 86 6.43 -5.34 13.86
C GLU A 86 5.45 -6.50 13.65
N LYS A 87 4.44 -6.33 12.78
CA LYS A 87 3.52 -7.41 12.39
C LYS A 87 4.11 -8.25 11.26
N ARG A 88 4.97 -9.21 11.62
CA ARG A 88 5.38 -10.30 10.72
C ARG A 88 4.29 -11.36 10.65
#